data_AF-A0A0C2YXW2-F1
#
_entry.id   AF-A0A0C2YXW2-F1
#
_cell.length_a   1.000
_cell.length_b   1.000
_cell.length_c   1.000
_cell.angle_alpha   90.00
_cell.angle_beta   90.00
_cell.angle_gamma   90.00
#
_symmetry.space_group_name_H-M   'P 1'
#
loop_
_entity.id
_entity.type
_entity.pdbx_description
1 polymer ?
#
loop_
_entity_poly.entity_id
_entity_poly.type
_entity_poly.pdbx_seq_one_letter_code
_entity_poly.pdbx_strand_id
1 'polypeptide(L)'
;MFPPPGPQPPSFNTLLITGPYHPSAPIHLALSLDQRAILLSPSRDVFLEDLQRFNDSWLNSNSGKGRFTNLSSNVSIFYPPTAAHLCLLLSTLCVSGPNAHENERRINDPKIFQPSAPNLIIVTELSKYFLSENDSPPTSTLTTSSYLTLLNRVLVLLGNLNSSVGPPPKFALFDSRLDAFNLPITSNVEELPNHHPRQTRVLPIIENYFEWIGVFEDDSSYIPSSQGEETTSDEGIHKQLRIYHSAEGSADDVRIHQWVEKRRLLPSESEPATDFHHVTSTA
;
A
#
# COMPACT_ATOMS: atom_id res chain seq x y z
N MET A 1 -3.03 8.20 -5.30
CA MET A 1 -1.61 7.87 -5.07
C MET A 1 -0.73 9.09 -5.16
N PHE A 2 -1.07 10.04 -6.03
CA PHE A 2 -0.47 11.38 -6.02
C PHE A 2 -1.46 12.39 -5.44
N PRO A 3 -0.95 13.47 -4.83
CA PRO A 3 -1.81 14.56 -4.43
C PRO A 3 -2.28 15.36 -5.67
N PRO A 4 -3.44 16.04 -5.61
CA PRO A 4 -3.88 16.91 -6.70
C PRO A 4 -2.77 17.89 -7.11
N PRO A 5 -2.49 18.06 -8.42
CA PRO A 5 -3.32 17.68 -9.58
C PRO A 5 -3.14 16.24 -10.11
N GLY A 6 -2.50 15.35 -9.36
CA GLY A 6 -2.25 13.98 -9.84
C GLY A 6 -3.47 13.09 -10.01
N PRO A 7 -3.30 11.93 -10.70
CA PRO A 7 -4.39 11.06 -11.06
C PRO A 7 -5.05 10.52 -9.80
N GLN A 8 -6.36 10.69 -9.76
CA GLN A 8 -7.20 10.06 -8.76
C GLN A 8 -7.37 8.58 -9.12
N PRO A 9 -7.24 7.68 -8.14
CA PRO A 9 -7.56 6.27 -8.39
C PRO A 9 -9.03 6.16 -8.82
N PRO A 10 -9.39 5.15 -9.63
CA PRO A 10 -10.80 4.84 -9.88
C PRO A 10 -11.52 4.56 -8.56
N SER A 11 -12.86 4.63 -8.55
CA SER A 11 -13.60 4.16 -7.38
C SER A 11 -13.40 2.65 -7.24
N PHE A 12 -12.95 2.19 -6.07
CA PHE A 12 -12.69 0.78 -5.79
C PHE A 12 -13.31 0.34 -4.46
N ASN A 13 -13.62 -0.95 -4.35
CA ASN A 13 -13.82 -1.63 -3.06
C ASN A 13 -12.52 -2.28 -2.58
N THR A 14 -11.81 -2.94 -3.49
CA THR A 14 -10.50 -3.54 -3.23
C THR A 14 -9.48 -3.10 -4.29
N LEU A 15 -8.34 -2.56 -3.83
CA LEU A 15 -7.25 -2.09 -4.67
C LEU A 15 -5.95 -2.81 -4.30
N LEU A 16 -5.29 -3.43 -5.28
CA LEU A 16 -3.93 -3.94 -5.14
C LEU A 16 -2.97 -2.98 -5.84
N ILE A 17 -1.92 -2.56 -5.15
CA ILE A 17 -0.81 -1.81 -5.69
C ILE A 17 0.46 -2.65 -5.53
N THR A 18 1.19 -2.84 -6.63
CA THR A 18 2.47 -3.58 -6.66
C THR A 18 3.53 -2.80 -7.43
N GLY A 19 4.79 -3.23 -7.30
CA GLY A 19 5.96 -2.62 -7.94
C GLY A 19 6.60 -1.49 -7.12
N PRO A 20 7.56 -0.74 -7.67
CA PRO A 20 8.30 0.32 -6.99
C PRO A 20 7.46 1.61 -6.80
N TYR A 21 6.35 1.50 -6.06
CA TYR A 21 5.58 2.67 -5.65
C TYR A 21 6.36 3.51 -4.62
N HIS A 22 6.09 4.82 -4.59
CA HIS A 22 6.76 5.72 -3.66
C HIS A 22 6.31 5.47 -2.21
N PRO A 23 7.20 5.59 -1.20
CA PRO A 23 6.87 5.31 0.21
C PRO A 23 5.68 6.10 0.77
N SER A 24 5.44 7.31 0.26
CA SER A 24 4.31 8.16 0.65
C SER A 24 2.97 7.79 -0.01
N ALA A 25 2.94 6.88 -0.98
CA ALA A 25 1.73 6.57 -1.76
C ALA A 25 0.55 6.07 -0.92
N PRO A 26 0.74 5.19 0.10
CA PRO A 26 -0.32 4.81 1.03
C PRO A 26 -0.94 6.01 1.76
N ILE A 27 -0.12 6.98 2.17
CA ILE A 27 -0.57 8.18 2.87
C ILE A 27 -1.37 9.07 1.92
N HIS A 28 -0.86 9.29 0.71
CA HIS A 28 -1.59 10.06 -0.31
C HIS A 28 -2.94 9.42 -0.64
N LEU A 29 -3.03 8.10 -0.73
CA LEU A 29 -4.30 7.41 -0.92
C LEU A 29 -5.27 7.72 0.24
N ALA A 30 -4.81 7.58 1.49
CA ALA A 30 -5.62 7.87 2.67
C ALA A 30 -6.13 9.32 2.68
N LEU A 31 -5.25 10.28 2.38
CA LEU A 31 -5.60 11.71 2.35
C LEU A 31 -6.53 12.08 1.19
N SER A 32 -6.41 11.39 0.04
CA SER A 32 -7.19 11.69 -1.16
C SER A 32 -8.68 11.35 -1.03
N LEU A 33 -9.02 10.39 -0.17
CA LEU A 33 -10.40 9.91 -0.02
C LEU A 33 -11.20 10.68 1.04
N ASP A 34 -10.57 11.59 1.80
CA ASP A 34 -11.20 12.36 2.88
C ASP A 34 -12.05 11.49 3.82
N GLN A 35 -11.46 10.35 4.20
CA GLN A 35 -12.13 9.28 4.94
C GLN A 35 -11.27 8.81 6.10
N ARG A 36 -11.91 8.22 7.11
CA ARG A 36 -11.17 7.59 8.20
C ARG A 36 -10.46 6.35 7.68
N ALA A 37 -9.14 6.35 7.81
CA ALA A 37 -8.28 5.30 7.30
C ALA A 37 -7.44 4.67 8.41
N ILE A 38 -7.27 3.36 8.34
CA ILE A 38 -6.28 2.63 9.13
C ILE A 38 -5.16 2.16 8.18
N LEU A 39 -3.93 2.54 8.47
CA LEU A 39 -2.74 2.08 7.75
C LEU A 39 -1.99 1.07 8.64
N LEU A 40 -1.71 -0.11 8.11
CA LEU A 40 -1.00 -1.19 8.77
C LEU A 40 0.34 -1.40 8.06
N SER A 41 1.44 -1.17 8.76
CA SER A 41 2.80 -1.35 8.22
C SER A 41 3.63 -2.29 9.11
N PRO A 42 4.43 -3.22 8.57
CA PRO A 42 5.16 -4.20 9.37
C PRO A 42 6.25 -3.59 10.26
N SER A 43 6.80 -2.43 9.92
CA SER A 43 7.85 -1.80 10.71
C SER A 43 7.70 -0.28 10.71
N ARG A 44 7.73 0.32 11.89
CA ARG A 44 7.71 1.77 12.05
C ARG A 44 9.00 2.39 11.55
N ASP A 45 10.13 1.82 11.93
CA ASP A 45 11.45 2.42 11.67
C ASP A 45 11.73 2.42 10.17
N VAL A 46 11.52 1.29 9.49
CA VAL A 46 11.68 1.18 8.04
C VAL A 46 10.72 2.12 7.31
N PHE A 47 9.45 2.16 7.73
CA PHE A 47 8.47 3.03 7.09
C PHE A 47 8.79 4.52 7.27
N LEU A 48 9.27 4.94 8.45
CA LEU A 48 9.68 6.32 8.70
C LEU A 48 10.97 6.67 7.96
N GLU A 49 11.95 5.78 7.95
CA GLU A 49 13.21 5.95 7.21
C GLU A 49 12.92 6.10 5.71
N ASP A 50 12.08 5.23 5.14
CA ASP A 50 11.69 5.31 3.73
C ASP A 50 10.99 6.64 3.40
N LEU A 51 10.10 7.13 4.28
CA LEU A 51 9.43 8.43 4.12
C LEU A 51 10.40 9.61 4.23
N GLN A 52 11.30 9.58 5.21
CA GLN A 52 12.32 10.62 5.41
C GLN A 52 13.27 10.68 4.22
N ARG A 53 13.78 9.52 3.79
CA ARG A 53 14.67 9.40 2.64
C ARG A 53 14.00 9.84 1.34
N PHE A 54 12.69 9.58 1.20
CA PHE A 54 11.94 10.01 0.03
C PHE A 54 11.70 11.53 0.01
N ASN A 55 11.57 12.16 1.19
CA ASN A 55 11.41 13.60 1.39
C ASN A 55 10.37 14.22 0.44
N ASP A 56 9.12 13.77 0.59
CA ASP A 56 8.01 14.19 -0.26
C ASP A 56 7.71 15.69 -0.12
N SER A 57 8.00 16.45 -1.16
CA SER A 57 7.87 17.91 -1.15
C SER A 57 6.42 18.35 -0.94
N TRP A 58 5.45 17.58 -1.43
CA TRP A 58 4.04 17.90 -1.28
C TRP A 58 3.60 17.70 0.17
N LEU A 59 4.00 16.59 0.80
CA LEU A 59 3.68 16.37 2.22
C LEU A 59 4.31 17.47 3.07
N ASN A 60 5.57 17.84 2.83
CA ASN A 60 6.23 18.93 3.54
C ASN A 60 5.50 20.26 3.35
N SER A 61 5.17 20.61 2.10
CA SER A 61 4.49 21.86 1.74
C SER A 61 3.05 21.95 2.24
N ASN A 62 2.42 20.83 2.57
CA ASN A 62 1.03 20.77 3.03
C ASN A 62 0.89 20.35 4.49
N SER A 63 1.96 19.88 5.12
CA SER A 63 2.05 19.69 6.56
C SER A 63 1.79 21.01 7.28
N GLY A 64 1.07 20.96 8.39
CA GLY A 64 0.71 22.15 9.18
C GLY A 64 -0.39 23.05 8.59
N LYS A 65 -0.85 22.83 7.35
CA LYS A 65 -2.06 23.49 6.86
C LYS A 65 -3.29 22.88 7.54
N GLY A 66 -4.20 23.72 8.03
CA GLY A 66 -5.36 23.28 8.81
C GLY A 66 -6.22 22.21 8.12
N ARG A 67 -6.42 22.33 6.79
CA ARG A 67 -7.14 21.32 5.99
C ARG A 67 -6.50 19.93 6.09
N PHE A 68 -5.20 19.83 5.82
CA PHE A 68 -4.49 18.54 5.82
C PHE A 68 -4.25 18.02 7.23
N THR A 69 -4.16 18.90 8.23
CA THR A 69 -4.11 18.51 9.64
C THR A 69 -5.40 17.80 10.04
N ASN A 70 -6.56 18.35 9.64
CA ASN A 70 -7.85 17.70 9.86
C ASN A 70 -7.94 16.35 9.14
N LEU A 71 -7.54 16.27 7.86
CA LEU A 71 -7.49 15.01 7.11
C LEU A 71 -6.57 13.97 7.76
N SER A 72 -5.38 14.39 8.18
CA SER A 72 -4.39 13.51 8.82
C SER A 72 -4.87 13.00 10.16
N SER A 73 -5.68 13.77 10.90
CA SER A 73 -6.28 13.31 12.16
C SER A 73 -7.24 12.12 11.98
N ASN A 74 -7.73 11.90 10.75
CA ASN A 74 -8.55 10.75 10.40
C ASN A 74 -7.73 9.52 9.97
N VAL A 75 -6.40 9.60 9.91
CA VAL A 75 -5.53 8.49 9.54
C VAL A 75 -4.82 7.95 10.77
N SER A 76 -5.10 6.69 11.11
CA SER A 76 -4.43 5.97 12.21
C SER A 76 -3.42 4.98 11.63
N ILE A 77 -2.19 4.97 12.13
CA ILE A 77 -1.15 4.04 11.67
C ILE A 77 -0.79 3.07 12.80
N PHE A 78 -0.81 1.78 12.49
CA PHE A 78 -0.34 0.71 13.39
C PHE A 78 0.81 -0.04 12.77
N TYR A 79 1.69 -0.55 13.65
CA TYR A 79 2.93 -1.19 13.23
C TYR A 79 3.06 -2.63 13.78
N PRO A 80 2.23 -3.59 13.33
CA PRO A 80 2.35 -4.97 13.81
C PRO A 80 3.65 -5.61 13.28
N PRO A 81 4.63 -5.97 14.15
CA PRO A 81 5.95 -6.41 13.68
C PRO A 81 5.97 -7.83 13.11
N THR A 82 4.98 -8.66 13.41
CA THR A 82 4.88 -10.04 12.91
C THR A 82 3.47 -10.36 12.45
N ALA A 83 3.30 -11.41 11.64
CA ALA A 83 1.98 -11.88 11.20
C ALA A 83 1.05 -12.19 12.39
N ALA A 84 1.59 -12.69 13.50
CA ALA A 84 0.81 -12.95 14.71
C ALA A 84 0.29 -11.65 15.36
N HIS A 85 1.13 -10.61 15.42
CA HIS A 85 0.71 -9.29 15.90
C HIS A 85 -0.35 -8.68 15.00
N LEU A 86 -0.20 -8.81 13.68
CA LEU A 86 -1.21 -8.36 12.74
C LEU A 86 -2.53 -9.12 12.95
N CYS A 87 -2.50 -10.45 13.08
CA CYS A 87 -3.70 -11.24 13.37
C CYS A 87 -4.39 -10.83 14.67
N LEU A 88 -3.61 -10.60 15.73
CA LEU A 88 -4.14 -10.11 17.01
C LEU A 88 -4.80 -8.74 16.83
N LEU A 89 -4.10 -7.80 16.20
CA LEU A 89 -4.63 -6.47 15.93
C LEU A 89 -5.95 -6.54 15.17
N LEU A 90 -5.98 -7.26 14.04
CA LEU A 90 -7.18 -7.45 13.22
C LEU A 90 -8.34 -8.06 14.04
N SER A 91 -8.04 -8.95 14.99
CA SER A 91 -9.07 -9.55 15.87
C SER A 91 -9.56 -8.61 16.97
N THR A 92 -8.73 -7.64 17.37
CA THR A 92 -9.07 -6.62 18.38
C THR A 92 -9.73 -5.38 17.81
N LEU A 93 -9.61 -5.15 16.50
CA LEU A 93 -10.26 -4.03 15.83
C LEU A 93 -11.78 -4.24 15.85
N CYS A 94 -12.44 -3.50 16.72
CA CYS A 94 -13.88 -3.50 16.90
C CYS A 94 -14.38 -2.06 16.87
N VAL A 95 -15.58 -1.87 16.33
CA VAL A 95 -16.23 -0.57 16.27
C VAL A 95 -17.15 -0.46 17.46
N SER A 96 -17.02 0.63 18.22
CA SER A 96 -17.95 0.94 19.29
C SER A 96 -19.33 1.17 18.70
N GLY A 97 -20.26 0.23 18.94
CA GLY A 97 -21.66 0.44 18.58
C GLY A 97 -22.27 1.60 19.36
N PRO A 98 -23.37 2.22 18.86
CA PRO A 98 -24.08 3.29 19.57
C PRO A 98 -24.63 2.84 20.94
N ASN A 99 -24.79 1.52 21.13
CA ASN A 99 -25.28 0.91 22.37
C ASN A 99 -24.17 0.29 23.23
N ALA A 100 -22.88 0.51 22.90
CA ALA A 100 -21.78 -0.05 23.68
C ALA A 100 -21.79 0.54 25.09
N HIS A 101 -22.01 -0.30 26.09
CA HIS A 101 -22.09 0.10 27.50
C HIS A 101 -20.77 0.75 27.94
N GLU A 102 -20.83 1.78 28.80
CA GLU A 102 -19.65 2.51 29.29
C GLU A 102 -18.57 1.62 29.92
N ASN A 103 -18.93 0.44 30.42
CA ASN A 103 -18.00 -0.53 30.98
C ASN A 103 -17.07 -1.17 29.93
N GLU A 104 -17.51 -1.33 28.67
CA GLU A 104 -16.65 -1.83 27.58
C GLU A 104 -15.62 -0.76 27.14
N ARG A 105 -15.95 0.52 27.30
CA ARG A 105 -15.06 1.65 26.97
C ARG A 105 -13.93 1.84 27.96
N ARG A 106 -14.05 1.35 29.21
CA ARG A 106 -13.05 1.55 30.27
C ARG A 106 -11.94 0.49 30.29
N ILE A 107 -12.17 -0.66 29.67
CA ILE A 107 -11.23 -1.81 29.69
C ILE A 107 -10.25 -1.75 28.52
N ASN A 108 -10.61 -1.05 27.44
CA ASN A 108 -9.89 -1.09 26.18
C ASN A 108 -9.08 0.19 25.94
N ASP A 109 -7.87 0.04 25.38
CA ASP A 109 -7.02 1.17 24.96
C ASP A 109 -7.77 2.01 23.89
N PRO A 110 -7.91 3.34 24.06
CA PRO A 110 -8.57 4.20 23.10
C PRO A 110 -7.93 4.19 21.70
N LYS A 111 -6.68 3.71 21.57
CA LYS A 111 -6.04 3.52 20.26
C LYS A 111 -6.61 2.33 19.49
N ILE A 112 -7.08 1.29 20.19
CA ILE A 112 -7.63 0.07 19.59
C ILE A 112 -9.14 0.24 19.35
N PHE A 113 -9.81 0.97 20.24
CA PHE A 113 -11.24 1.19 20.18
C PHE A 113 -11.58 2.48 19.43
N GLN A 114 -11.91 2.36 18.15
CA GLN A 114 -12.22 3.54 17.35
C GLN A 114 -13.67 4.01 17.58
N PRO A 115 -13.89 5.34 17.64
CA PRO A 115 -15.22 5.90 17.90
C PRO A 115 -16.19 5.71 16.72
N SER A 116 -15.68 5.41 15.53
CA SER A 116 -16.49 4.99 14.38
C SER A 116 -15.68 4.06 13.48
N ALA A 117 -16.38 3.26 12.68
CA ALA A 117 -15.77 2.34 11.72
C ALA A 117 -14.82 3.09 10.76
N PRO A 118 -13.64 2.54 10.46
CA PRO A 118 -12.81 3.07 9.38
C PRO A 118 -13.52 2.80 8.05
N ASN A 119 -13.39 3.74 7.11
CA ASN A 119 -13.91 3.58 5.75
C ASN A 119 -12.85 3.03 4.79
N LEU A 120 -11.58 3.00 5.22
CA LEU A 120 -10.47 2.49 4.43
C LEU A 120 -9.49 1.75 5.34
N ILE A 121 -9.09 0.54 4.92
CA ILE A 121 -7.93 -0.16 5.48
C ILE A 121 -6.86 -0.24 4.41
N ILE A 122 -5.65 0.20 4.75
CA ILE A 122 -4.46 0.10 3.91
C ILE A 122 -3.48 -0.83 4.60
N VAL A 123 -3.05 -1.88 3.91
CA VAL A 123 -1.99 -2.77 4.38
C VAL A 123 -0.77 -2.55 3.49
N THR A 124 0.38 -2.28 4.07
CA THR A 124 1.64 -2.11 3.33
C THR A 124 2.56 -3.30 3.58
N GLU A 125 3.23 -3.76 2.53
CA GLU A 125 4.30 -4.76 2.56
C GLU A 125 3.92 -6.07 3.28
N LEU A 126 2.76 -6.64 2.96
CA LEU A 126 2.27 -7.88 3.59
C LEU A 126 3.26 -9.05 3.40
N SER A 127 3.96 -9.09 2.27
CA SER A 127 5.03 -10.04 1.97
C SER A 127 6.18 -10.01 2.98
N LYS A 128 6.43 -8.88 3.68
CA LYS A 128 7.49 -8.78 4.71
C LYS A 128 7.33 -9.79 5.83
N TYR A 129 6.11 -10.19 6.19
CA TYR A 129 5.91 -11.18 7.26
C TYR A 129 6.34 -12.61 6.89
N PHE A 130 6.63 -12.85 5.61
CA PHE A 130 6.93 -14.16 5.06
C PHE A 130 8.36 -14.28 4.55
N LEU A 131 9.14 -13.21 4.69
CA LEU A 131 10.53 -13.15 4.26
C LEU A 131 11.43 -13.21 5.49
N SER A 132 12.49 -14.01 5.40
CA SER A 132 13.52 -14.06 6.42
C SER A 132 14.40 -12.81 6.30
N GLU A 133 14.94 -12.29 7.42
CA GLU A 133 15.81 -11.11 7.44
C GLU A 133 17.04 -11.23 6.51
N ASN A 134 17.44 -12.45 6.16
CA ASN A 134 18.60 -12.73 5.32
C ASN A 134 18.26 -13.18 3.89
N ASP A 135 17.01 -13.05 3.43
CA ASP A 135 16.51 -13.62 2.16
C ASP A 135 16.80 -15.14 1.99
N SER A 136 17.20 -15.80 3.08
CA SER A 136 17.35 -17.25 3.16
C SER A 136 15.96 -17.87 3.00
N PRO A 137 15.82 -19.02 2.31
CA PRO A 137 14.53 -19.67 2.13
C PRO A 137 13.83 -19.79 3.48
N PRO A 138 12.55 -19.39 3.58
CA PRO A 138 11.85 -19.35 4.86
C PRO A 138 11.96 -20.72 5.52
N THR A 139 12.13 -20.73 6.84
CA THR A 139 11.87 -21.94 7.64
C THR A 139 10.54 -22.53 7.15
N SER A 140 10.54 -23.83 6.87
CA SER A 140 9.59 -24.62 6.05
C SER A 140 8.08 -24.54 6.39
N THR A 141 7.67 -23.65 7.29
CA THR A 141 6.32 -23.48 7.81
C THR A 141 5.48 -22.46 7.04
N LEU A 142 6.11 -21.48 6.37
CA LEU A 142 5.39 -20.39 5.71
C LEU A 142 5.07 -20.73 4.25
N THR A 143 3.77 -20.83 3.96
CA THR A 143 3.24 -21.29 2.66
C THR A 143 2.39 -20.23 1.98
N THR A 144 2.09 -20.42 0.71
CA THR A 144 1.10 -19.61 -0.02
C THR A 144 -0.24 -19.56 0.73
N SER A 145 -0.68 -20.67 1.32
CA SER A 145 -1.90 -20.73 2.14
C SER A 145 -1.81 -19.85 3.39
N SER A 146 -0.62 -19.70 3.98
CA SER A 146 -0.40 -18.84 5.14
C SER A 146 -0.58 -17.36 4.77
N TYR A 147 -0.05 -16.95 3.61
CA TYR A 147 -0.27 -15.62 3.04
C TYR A 147 -1.75 -15.35 2.79
N LEU A 148 -2.42 -16.27 2.08
CA LEU A 148 -3.85 -16.13 1.78
C LEU A 148 -4.71 -16.11 3.05
N THR A 149 -4.34 -16.84 4.08
CA THR A 149 -5.03 -16.80 5.38
C THR A 149 -4.94 -15.42 6.00
N LEU A 150 -3.79 -14.77 5.94
CA LEU A 150 -3.59 -13.43 6.48
C LEU A 150 -4.38 -12.39 5.69
N LEU A 151 -4.34 -12.46 4.35
CA LEU A 151 -5.16 -11.63 3.47
C LEU A 151 -6.67 -11.82 3.77
N ASN A 152 -7.12 -13.07 3.88
CA ASN A 152 -8.50 -13.38 4.16
C ASN A 152 -8.95 -12.85 5.53
N ARG A 153 -8.08 -12.84 6.55
CA ARG A 153 -8.41 -12.23 7.85
C ARG A 153 -8.69 -10.73 7.72
N VAL A 154 -7.96 -10.02 6.87
CA VAL A 154 -8.24 -8.61 6.57
C VAL A 154 -9.60 -8.47 5.88
N LEU A 155 -9.89 -9.32 4.88
CA LEU A 155 -11.18 -9.29 4.18
C LEU A 155 -12.36 -9.61 5.10
N VAL A 156 -12.22 -10.59 5.99
CA VAL A 156 -13.22 -10.93 7.01
C VAL A 156 -13.43 -9.75 7.97
N LEU A 157 -12.36 -9.06 8.38
CA LEU A 157 -12.48 -7.85 9.19
C LEU A 157 -13.31 -6.79 8.46
N LEU A 158 -13.10 -6.54 7.17
CA LEU A 158 -13.93 -5.59 6.40
C LEU A 158 -15.41 -5.95 6.45
N GLY A 159 -15.73 -7.25 6.31
CA GLY A 159 -17.09 -7.76 6.45
C GLY A 159 -17.69 -7.48 7.84
N ASN A 160 -16.89 -7.62 8.90
CA ASN A 160 -17.32 -7.35 10.28
C ASN A 160 -17.45 -5.86 10.61
N LEU A 161 -16.63 -5.02 9.97
CA LEU A 161 -16.68 -3.56 10.13
C LEU A 161 -17.81 -2.92 9.31
N ASN A 162 -18.47 -3.69 8.45
CA ASN A 162 -19.57 -3.21 7.63
C ASN A 162 -20.77 -2.83 8.51
N SER A 163 -20.87 -1.53 8.81
CA SER A 163 -21.98 -1.00 9.60
C SER A 163 -23.25 -0.85 8.75
N SER A 164 -24.43 -1.09 9.32
CA SER A 164 -25.70 -0.90 8.60
C SER A 164 -26.01 0.55 8.21
N VAL A 165 -25.19 1.52 8.64
CA VAL A 165 -25.49 2.97 8.54
C VAL A 165 -24.57 3.68 7.51
N GLY A 166 -23.63 2.98 6.87
CA GLY A 166 -22.67 3.59 5.95
C GLY A 166 -22.24 2.70 4.79
N PRO A 167 -21.43 3.23 3.85
CA PRO A 167 -20.83 2.41 2.81
C PRO A 167 -19.87 1.40 3.43
N PRO A 168 -19.70 0.23 2.79
CA PRO A 168 -18.75 -0.77 3.26
C PRO A 168 -17.32 -0.20 3.26
N PRO A 169 -16.47 -0.62 4.20
CA PRO A 169 -15.07 -0.20 4.23
C PRO A 169 -14.34 -0.70 2.98
N LYS A 170 -13.52 0.18 2.41
CA LYS A 170 -12.63 -0.11 1.29
C LYS A 170 -11.33 -0.73 1.78
N PHE A 171 -10.65 -1.44 0.91
CA PHE A 171 -9.37 -2.06 1.20
C PHE A 171 -8.34 -1.79 0.11
N ALA A 172 -7.14 -1.43 0.53
CA ALA A 172 -6.00 -1.30 -0.35
C ALA A 172 -4.81 -2.11 0.19
N LEU A 173 -4.19 -2.92 -0.66
CA LEU A 173 -2.94 -3.62 -0.38
C LEU A 173 -1.84 -2.99 -1.21
N PHE A 174 -0.78 -2.55 -0.56
CA PHE A 174 0.43 -2.05 -1.20
C PHE A 174 1.55 -3.05 -0.91
N ASP A 175 2.14 -3.66 -1.93
CA ASP A 175 3.22 -4.62 -1.73
C ASP A 175 4.21 -4.57 -2.88
N SER A 176 5.39 -4.01 -2.62
CA SER A 176 6.34 -3.67 -3.68
C SER A 176 7.05 -4.87 -4.28
N ARG A 177 7.04 -6.02 -3.58
CA ARG A 177 7.80 -7.21 -3.95
C ARG A 177 6.95 -8.35 -4.48
N LEU A 178 5.65 -8.11 -4.61
CA LEU A 178 4.68 -9.16 -4.88
C LEU A 178 4.88 -9.84 -6.26
N ASP A 179 5.45 -9.09 -7.20
CA ASP A 179 5.85 -9.55 -8.55
C ASP A 179 6.92 -10.67 -8.52
N ALA A 180 7.91 -10.53 -7.64
CA ALA A 180 8.97 -11.51 -7.42
C ALA A 180 8.68 -12.48 -6.26
N PHE A 181 7.59 -12.26 -5.52
CA PHE A 181 7.29 -12.99 -4.30
C PHE A 181 6.78 -14.41 -4.58
N ASN A 182 7.60 -15.39 -4.18
CA ASN A 182 7.33 -16.81 -4.35
C ASN A 182 7.24 -17.50 -3.00
N LEU A 183 6.20 -18.32 -2.82
CA LEU A 183 6.03 -19.14 -1.61
C LEU A 183 5.83 -20.62 -1.97
N PRO A 184 6.25 -21.55 -1.08
CA PRO A 184 5.96 -22.95 -1.26
C PRO A 184 4.46 -23.22 -1.10
N ILE A 185 3.92 -24.14 -1.92
CA ILE A 185 2.51 -24.55 -1.83
C ILE A 185 2.26 -25.36 -0.55
N THR A 186 3.16 -26.30 -0.25
CA THR A 186 3.06 -27.22 0.89
C THR A 186 4.21 -26.97 1.87
N SER A 187 3.93 -27.09 3.17
CA SER A 187 4.98 -27.14 4.18
C SER A 187 5.77 -28.44 4.02
N ASN A 188 7.10 -28.36 4.05
CA ASN A 188 7.95 -29.55 4.03
C ASN A 188 7.85 -30.23 5.39
N VAL A 189 7.03 -31.28 5.48
CA VAL A 189 6.89 -32.09 6.71
C VAL A 189 7.92 -33.22 6.78
N GLU A 190 8.53 -33.62 5.65
CA GLU A 190 9.54 -34.69 5.62
C GLU A 190 10.70 -34.33 4.67
N GLU A 191 11.88 -34.09 5.25
CA GLU A 191 13.12 -33.77 4.54
C GLU A 191 13.63 -35.00 3.76
N LEU A 192 13.06 -35.26 2.59
CA LEU A 192 13.78 -36.01 1.56
C LEU A 192 14.90 -35.08 1.03
N PRO A 193 16.18 -35.49 1.12
CA PRO A 193 17.34 -34.59 0.98
C PRO A 193 17.50 -33.89 -0.39
N ASN A 194 16.62 -34.15 -1.36
CA ASN A 194 16.69 -33.59 -2.72
C ASN A 194 15.37 -32.97 -3.22
N HIS A 195 14.33 -32.83 -2.39
CA HIS A 195 13.07 -32.22 -2.83
C HIS A 195 12.91 -30.80 -2.31
N HIS A 196 13.24 -29.82 -3.16
CA HIS A 196 12.82 -28.45 -2.94
C HIS A 196 11.30 -28.35 -3.15
N PRO A 197 10.57 -27.71 -2.22
CA PRO A 197 9.13 -27.55 -2.35
C PRO A 197 8.85 -26.69 -3.58
N ARG A 198 7.84 -27.08 -4.36
CA ARG A 198 7.40 -26.30 -5.52
C ARG A 198 6.95 -24.93 -5.02
N GLN A 199 7.66 -23.90 -5.46
CA GLN A 199 7.30 -22.51 -5.21
C GLN A 199 6.31 -22.02 -6.27
N THR A 200 5.43 -21.12 -5.87
CA THR A 200 4.43 -20.50 -6.74
C THR A 200 4.42 -19.00 -6.49
N ARG A 201 4.29 -18.24 -7.59
CA ARG A 201 4.12 -16.79 -7.53
C ARG A 201 2.81 -16.45 -6.85
N VAL A 202 2.86 -15.54 -5.87
CA VAL A 202 1.68 -15.17 -5.08
C VAL A 202 0.78 -14.19 -5.83
N LEU A 203 1.37 -13.27 -6.61
CA LEU A 203 0.63 -12.21 -7.32
C LEU A 203 -0.59 -12.73 -8.11
N PRO A 204 -0.46 -13.68 -9.06
CA PRO A 204 -1.61 -14.10 -9.89
C PRO A 204 -2.74 -14.75 -9.09
N ILE A 205 -2.43 -15.30 -7.92
CA ILE A 205 -3.44 -15.90 -7.05
C ILE A 205 -4.24 -14.80 -6.35
N ILE A 206 -3.55 -13.76 -5.86
CA ILE A 206 -4.19 -12.74 -5.05
C ILE A 206 -4.92 -11.69 -5.87
N GLU A 207 -4.55 -11.49 -7.14
CA GLU A 207 -5.26 -10.58 -8.07
C GLU A 207 -6.76 -10.85 -8.09
N ASN A 208 -7.18 -12.13 -7.99
CA ASN A 208 -8.59 -12.52 -7.95
C ASN A 208 -9.39 -12.01 -6.74
N TYR A 209 -8.71 -11.46 -5.72
CA TYR A 209 -9.34 -10.86 -4.55
C TYR A 209 -9.48 -9.33 -4.66
N PHE A 210 -8.92 -8.73 -5.72
CA PHE A 210 -8.91 -7.29 -5.94
C PHE A 210 -9.70 -6.90 -7.18
N GLU A 211 -10.51 -5.85 -7.05
CA GLU A 211 -11.26 -5.26 -8.15
C GLU A 211 -10.32 -4.52 -9.10
N TRP A 212 -9.42 -3.71 -8.53
CA TRP A 212 -8.44 -2.92 -9.26
C TRP A 212 -7.02 -3.35 -8.91
N ILE A 213 -6.17 -3.44 -9.94
CA ILE A 213 -4.74 -3.67 -9.79
C ILE A 213 -4.00 -2.50 -10.42
N GLY A 214 -3.10 -1.90 -9.64
CA GLY A 214 -2.14 -0.90 -10.07
C GLY A 214 -0.71 -1.45 -10.00
N VAL A 215 -0.01 -1.42 -11.12
CA VAL A 215 1.40 -1.84 -11.21
C VAL A 215 2.25 -0.59 -11.46
N PHE A 216 3.14 -0.30 -10.52
CA PHE A 216 4.20 0.69 -10.72
C PHE A 216 5.29 0.05 -11.55
N GLU A 217 5.76 0.78 -12.55
CA GLU A 217 6.81 0.35 -13.45
C GLU A 217 7.83 1.49 -13.54
N ASP A 218 9.11 1.14 -13.44
CA ASP A 218 10.20 2.05 -13.76
C ASP A 218 10.35 2.04 -15.27
N ASP A 219 10.05 3.16 -15.93
CA ASP A 219 10.18 3.30 -17.38
C ASP A 219 11.65 3.48 -17.77
N SER A 220 12.45 2.47 -17.45
CA SER A 220 13.86 2.37 -17.82
C SER A 220 14.05 2.22 -19.34
N SER A 221 12.96 1.94 -20.06
CA SER A 221 12.90 1.87 -21.52
C SER A 221 12.57 3.19 -22.21
N TYR A 222 12.34 4.28 -21.48
CA TYR A 222 12.06 5.58 -22.08
C TYR A 222 13.28 6.05 -22.89
N ILE A 223 13.20 5.94 -24.22
CA ILE A 223 14.18 6.51 -25.14
C ILE A 223 13.70 7.93 -25.46
N PRO A 224 14.35 8.99 -24.93
CA PRO A 224 13.99 10.35 -25.30
C PRO A 224 14.12 10.48 -26.82
N SER A 225 13.04 10.93 -27.46
CA SER A 225 13.00 11.11 -28.91
C SER A 225 14.15 12.04 -29.32
N SER A 226 15.10 11.49 -30.09
CA SER A 226 16.45 12.03 -30.32
C SER A 226 16.50 13.25 -31.25
N GLN A 227 15.43 14.05 -31.30
CA GLN A 227 15.31 15.19 -32.20
C GLN A 227 14.86 16.43 -31.45
N GLY A 228 15.82 17.24 -31.00
CA GLY A 228 15.56 18.56 -30.44
C GLY A 228 16.68 18.98 -29.50
N GLU A 229 17.42 20.00 -29.91
CA GLU A 229 18.67 20.51 -29.34
C GLU A 229 18.67 20.75 -27.82
N GLU A 230 19.88 20.61 -27.27
CA GLU A 230 20.38 21.07 -25.96
C GLU A 230 19.46 22.04 -25.20
N THR A 231 19.06 21.69 -23.97
CA THR A 231 19.46 22.43 -22.77
C THR A 231 18.82 21.87 -21.49
N THR A 232 19.68 21.73 -20.48
CA THR A 232 19.44 21.46 -19.06
C THR A 232 19.23 20.00 -18.62
N SER A 233 20.18 19.57 -17.80
CA SER A 233 20.36 18.32 -17.06
C SER A 233 19.25 18.04 -16.02
N ASP A 234 18.00 18.32 -16.36
CA ASP A 234 16.84 18.11 -15.49
C ASP A 234 16.22 16.72 -15.75
N GLU A 235 17.09 15.70 -15.86
CA GLU A 235 16.77 14.29 -16.07
C GLU A 235 16.10 13.72 -14.80
N GLY A 236 14.80 13.89 -14.68
CA GLY A 236 14.00 13.19 -13.68
C GLY A 236 13.81 11.72 -14.05
N ILE A 237 13.44 10.91 -13.06
CA ILE A 237 13.13 9.49 -13.27
C ILE A 237 11.71 9.40 -13.83
N HIS A 238 11.57 8.84 -15.04
CA HIS A 238 10.27 8.55 -15.62
C HIS A 238 9.65 7.35 -14.90
N LYS A 239 8.41 7.54 -14.46
CA LYS A 239 7.65 6.54 -13.72
C LYS A 239 6.29 6.37 -14.37
N GLN A 240 5.79 5.14 -14.31
CA GLN A 240 4.49 4.78 -14.85
C GLN A 240 3.68 3.98 -13.82
N LEU A 241 2.38 4.24 -13.80
CA LEU A 241 1.39 3.45 -13.08
C LEU A 241 0.37 2.93 -14.10
N ARG A 242 0.34 1.61 -14.25
CA ARG A 242 -0.65 0.91 -15.06
C ARG A 242 -1.76 0.38 -14.16
N ILE A 243 -2.99 0.87 -14.32
CA ILE A 243 -4.16 0.46 -13.55
C ILE A 243 -5.11 -0.31 -14.46
N TYR A 244 -5.61 -1.45 -14.01
CA TYR A 244 -6.62 -2.24 -14.73
C TYR A 244 -7.59 -2.92 -13.76
N HIS A 245 -8.76 -3.26 -14.29
CA HIS A 245 -9.80 -3.98 -13.57
C HIS A 245 -9.63 -5.50 -13.70
N SER A 246 -9.69 -6.26 -12.60
CA SER A 246 -9.40 -7.71 -12.60
C SER A 246 -10.44 -8.54 -13.35
N ALA A 247 -11.71 -8.17 -13.27
CA ALA A 247 -12.80 -9.02 -13.77
C ALA A 247 -13.05 -8.86 -15.27
N GLU A 248 -12.58 -7.78 -15.89
CA GLU A 248 -12.97 -7.44 -17.25
C GLU A 248 -12.08 -8.05 -18.32
N GLY A 249 -10.85 -8.49 -17.99
CA GLY A 249 -9.95 -9.25 -18.90
C GLY A 249 -9.66 -8.58 -20.25
N SER A 250 -10.24 -7.42 -20.51
CA SER A 250 -10.17 -6.67 -21.74
C SER A 250 -8.99 -5.72 -21.61
N ALA A 251 -8.08 -5.81 -22.58
CA ALA A 251 -6.96 -4.88 -22.69
C ALA A 251 -7.42 -3.41 -22.84
N ASP A 252 -8.71 -3.17 -23.09
CA ASP A 252 -9.27 -1.85 -23.39
C ASP A 252 -9.53 -0.96 -22.15
N ASP A 253 -9.55 -1.48 -20.90
CA ASP A 253 -9.70 -0.64 -19.68
C ASP A 253 -8.38 -0.44 -18.90
N VAL A 254 -7.25 -0.59 -19.59
CA VAL A 254 -5.94 -0.29 -18.99
C VAL A 254 -5.70 1.21 -19.00
N ARG A 255 -5.65 1.81 -17.81
CA ARG A 255 -5.32 3.23 -17.62
C ARG A 255 -3.85 3.38 -17.30
N ILE A 256 -3.14 4.15 -18.12
CA ILE A 256 -1.73 4.43 -17.94
C ILE A 256 -1.56 5.86 -17.45
N HIS A 257 -0.90 6.00 -16.30
CA HIS A 257 -0.51 7.29 -15.75
C HIS A 257 1.00 7.40 -15.76
N GLN A 258 1.52 8.50 -16.31
CA GLN A 258 2.96 8.76 -16.38
C GLN A 258 3.29 10.07 -15.68
N TRP A 259 4.43 10.09 -15.00
CA TRP A 259 4.99 11.29 -14.38
C TRP A 259 6.52 11.22 -14.35
N VAL A 260 7.12 12.37 -14.13
CA VAL A 260 8.57 12.51 -13.93
C VAL A 260 8.80 12.87 -12.47
N GLU A 261 9.58 12.04 -11.79
CA GLU A 261 10.05 12.25 -10.43
C GLU A 261 11.38 13.04 -10.48
N LYS A 262 11.39 14.26 -9.94
CA LYS A 262 12.59 15.09 -9.88
C LYS A 262 13.07 15.22 -8.44
N ARG A 263 14.33 14.90 -8.18
CA ARG A 263 14.98 15.19 -6.90
C ARG A 263 15.69 16.53 -6.98
N ARG A 264 15.17 17.54 -6.28
CA ARG A 264 15.77 18.88 -6.22
C ARG A 264 16.63 19.02 -4.98
N LEU A 265 17.87 19.45 -5.16
CA LEU A 265 18.67 20.00 -4.08
C LEU A 265 18.18 21.43 -3.80
N LEU A 266 17.46 21.63 -2.70
CA LEU A 266 17.01 22.97 -2.33
C LEU A 266 18.21 23.78 -1.82
N PRO A 267 18.38 25.06 -2.24
CA PRO A 267 19.57 25.86 -1.90
C PRO A 267 19.81 26.08 -0.39
N SER A 268 18.80 25.83 0.44
CA SER A 268 18.81 26.06 1.89
C SER A 268 18.67 24.79 2.73
N GLU A 269 18.48 23.63 2.12
CA GLU A 269 18.24 22.37 2.84
C GLU A 269 19.33 21.35 2.52
N SER A 270 19.76 20.60 3.55
CA SER A 270 20.78 19.56 3.40
C SER A 270 20.29 18.31 2.68
N GLU A 271 18.98 18.17 2.47
CA GLU A 271 18.36 16.97 1.91
C GLU A 271 17.57 17.28 0.63
N PRO A 272 17.70 16.44 -0.42
CA PRO A 272 16.95 16.63 -1.66
C PRO A 272 15.45 16.41 -1.43
N ALA A 273 14.61 17.28 -1.98
CA ALA A 273 13.15 17.11 -1.98
C ALA A 273 12.68 16.45 -3.28
N THR A 274 11.67 15.58 -3.19
CA THR A 274 11.13 14.87 -4.35
C THR A 274 9.85 15.54 -4.84
N ASP A 275 9.88 16.02 -6.09
CA ASP A 275 8.76 16.67 -6.79
C ASP A 275 8.18 15.75 -7.88
N PHE A 276 6.87 15.83 -8.08
CA PHE A 276 6.15 15.09 -9.11
C PHE A 276 5.63 16.03 -10.20
N HIS A 277 6.00 15.74 -11.44
CA HIS A 277 5.50 16.44 -12.62
C HIS A 277 4.71 15.49 -13.51
N HIS A 278 3.40 15.70 -13.61
CA HIS A 278 2.56 14.91 -14.50
C HIS A 278 2.88 15.20 -15.96
N VAL A 279 3.07 14.13 -16.72
CA VAL A 279 3.13 14.20 -18.17
C VAL A 279 1.69 14.00 -18.65
N THR A 280 1.02 15.08 -19.06
CA THR A 280 -0.26 14.96 -19.75
C THR A 280 -0.04 14.24 -21.06
N SER A 281 -0.40 12.96 -21.11
CA SER A 281 -0.49 12.22 -22.36
C SER A 281 -1.75 12.69 -23.08
N THR A 282 -1.59 13.50 -24.14
CA THR A 282 -2.65 13.75 -25.11
C THR A 282 -2.84 12.46 -25.91
N ALA A 283 -3.93 11.75 -25.66
CA ALA A 283 -4.40 10.69 -26.54
C ALA A 283 -4.84 11.27 -27.90
#